data_AF-A0A820ZXP9-F1
#
_entry.id   AF-A0A820ZXP9-F1
#
_cell.length_a   1.000
_cell.length_b   1.000
_cell.length_c   1.000
_cell.angle_alpha   90.00
_cell.angle_beta   90.00
_cell.angle_gamma   90.00
#
_symmetry.space_group_name_H-M   'P 1'
#
loop_
_entity.id
_entity.type
_entity.pdbx_description
1 polymer ?
#
loop_
_entity_poly.entity_id
_entity_poly.type
_entity_poly.pdbx_seq_one_letter_code
_entity_poly.pdbx_strand_id
1 'polypeptide(L)'
;MHYSTNQEKVKYGVISSRTLIIIGIGLLTLAIIFVQGQWLTTLTTFKNYISISSGSDSQTLCSRNSKNSDEICQWYFLNYTPSSWEKFWFTNIEEFQNNVCERIADEKNLNKTILTVERLMELQKLGRNCTGSDKQQADELLSKMFYRQECVNSLTNVSFQEAEVSQVIEPLIGLLRDPLTICNRINSLPASAYKGAGVQSKRFFLLSVSAPFYIHPLPQNHKDTLQINIQSNKRNMNLPPWMYQRSKLNLLDMEFDLETRNGQNILIDLGSSYFGSWGGDTSAAAGRWFYEYYKRFGVKFDRIIAYEHFPLDSKKVWNQLPDDVFSVYTLINVGCAASGKFNPWVMLKAMAKPHDHVVIKLDIDTPAIEIPLINQLLNDSTINSLVDELFFEHHITVREMRPYWGSPPGTLRDSYILFTKLRQLGIRMHSWP
;
A
#
# COMPACT_ATOMS: atom_id res chain seq x y z
N MET A 1 29.54 64.72 -30.66
CA MET A 1 28.28 64.04 -30.28
C MET A 1 27.98 64.41 -28.83
N HIS A 2 27.07 65.36 -28.61
CA HIS A 2 26.58 65.75 -27.28
C HIS A 2 25.27 65.00 -27.01
N TYR A 3 25.20 64.24 -25.92
CA TYR A 3 23.96 63.66 -25.42
C TYR A 3 23.34 64.61 -24.40
N SER A 4 22.13 65.10 -24.71
CA SER A 4 21.27 65.90 -23.83
C SER A 4 20.33 64.96 -23.07
N THR A 5 20.35 64.99 -21.74
CA THR A 5 19.44 64.25 -20.87
C THR A 5 18.24 65.12 -20.50
N ASN A 6 17.07 64.82 -21.05
CA ASN A 6 15.78 65.36 -20.60
C ASN A 6 15.33 64.59 -19.35
N GLN A 7 15.25 65.27 -18.20
CA GLN A 7 14.55 64.78 -17.01
C GLN A 7 13.10 65.28 -17.03
N GLU A 8 12.16 64.37 -17.30
CA GLU A 8 10.74 64.59 -17.03
C GLU A 8 10.46 64.51 -15.53
N LYS A 9 9.96 65.60 -14.95
CA LYS A 9 9.45 65.64 -13.57
C LYS A 9 8.08 64.94 -13.50
N VAL A 10 8.07 63.70 -13.03
CA VAL A 10 6.84 62.98 -12.66
C VAL A 10 6.24 63.63 -11.40
N LYS A 11 5.05 64.21 -11.53
CA LYS A 11 4.25 64.69 -10.39
C LYS A 11 3.61 63.50 -9.70
N TYR A 12 4.14 63.11 -8.53
CA TYR A 12 3.48 62.16 -7.65
C TYR A 12 2.28 62.83 -6.98
N GLY A 13 1.08 62.37 -7.33
CA GLY A 13 -0.15 62.76 -6.64
C GLY A 13 -0.13 62.21 -5.21
N VAL A 14 -0.27 63.09 -4.22
CA VAL A 14 -0.37 62.72 -2.81
C VAL A 14 -1.71 62.03 -2.59
N ILE A 15 -1.71 60.71 -2.48
CA ILE A 15 -2.88 59.93 -2.10
C ILE A 15 -3.16 60.21 -0.63
N SER A 16 -4.37 60.67 -0.31
CA SER A 16 -4.73 60.98 1.08
C SER A 16 -4.71 59.72 1.94
N SER A 17 -4.31 59.85 3.22
CA SER A 17 -4.24 58.68 4.12
C SER A 17 -5.59 57.98 4.30
N ARG A 18 -6.70 58.70 4.12
CA ARG A 18 -8.05 58.12 4.14
C ARG A 18 -8.28 57.14 2.99
N THR A 19 -7.75 57.44 1.81
CA THR A 19 -7.85 56.55 0.64
C THR A 19 -7.04 55.27 0.86
N LEU A 20 -5.85 55.38 1.46
CA LEU A 20 -5.03 54.22 1.80
C LEU A 20 -5.68 53.32 2.86
N ILE A 21 -6.34 53.89 3.87
CA ILE A 21 -7.06 53.13 4.90
C ILE A 21 -8.24 52.36 4.30
N ILE A 22 -9.02 52.99 3.41
CA ILE A 22 -10.16 52.34 2.75
C ILE A 22 -9.69 51.17 1.86
N ILE A 23 -8.60 51.36 1.11
CA ILE A 23 -7.99 50.28 0.31
C ILE A 23 -7.50 49.14 1.21
N GLY A 24 -6.84 49.47 2.33
CA GLY A 24 -6.35 48.49 3.30
C GLY A 24 -7.47 47.64 3.92
N ILE A 25 -8.57 48.28 4.33
CA ILE A 25 -9.75 47.57 4.87
C ILE A 25 -10.36 46.68 3.79
N GLY A 26 -10.57 47.18 2.57
CA GLY A 26 -11.14 46.41 1.46
C GLY A 26 -10.34 45.14 1.12
N LEU A 27 -9.00 45.25 1.11
CA LEU A 27 -8.12 44.10 0.88
C LEU A 27 -8.17 43.08 2.03
N LEU A 28 -8.29 43.54 3.28
CA LEU A 28 -8.41 42.65 4.43
C LEU A 28 -9.74 41.88 4.42
N THR A 29 -10.85 42.53 4.08
CA THR A 29 -12.16 41.87 3.99
C THR A 29 -12.20 40.82 2.88
N LEU A 30 -11.60 41.12 1.71
CA LEU A 30 -11.46 40.17 0.61
C LEU A 30 -10.61 38.96 0.99
N ALA A 31 -9.51 39.16 1.72
CA ALA A 31 -8.69 38.07 2.23
C ALA A 31 -9.46 37.15 3.21
N ILE A 32 -10.25 37.73 4.12
CA ILE A 32 -11.08 36.96 5.06
C ILE A 32 -12.15 36.14 4.31
N ILE A 33 -12.84 36.72 3.32
CA ILE A 33 -13.84 36.02 2.52
C ILE A 33 -13.20 34.86 1.74
N PHE A 34 -12.02 35.08 1.17
CA PHE A 34 -11.29 34.04 0.43
C PHE A 34 -10.87 32.88 1.34
N VAL A 35 -10.35 33.16 2.54
CA VAL A 35 -9.97 32.15 3.53
C VAL A 35 -11.20 31.37 4.01
N GLN A 36 -12.33 32.04 4.28
CA GLN A 36 -13.57 31.37 4.68
C GLN A 36 -14.15 30.49 3.57
N GLY A 37 -14.09 30.93 2.31
CA GLY A 37 -14.51 30.13 1.15
C GLY A 37 -13.66 28.87 0.95
N GLN A 38 -12.34 28.97 1.12
CA GLN A 38 -11.43 27.82 1.07
C GLN A 38 -11.69 26.82 2.20
N TRP A 39 -11.99 27.29 3.41
CA TRP A 39 -12.37 26.45 4.55
C TRP A 39 -13.71 25.72 4.35
N LEU A 40 -14.72 26.41 3.83
CA LEU A 40 -16.04 25.81 3.58
C LEU A 40 -15.97 24.74 2.47
N THR A 41 -15.21 24.98 1.40
CA THR A 41 -15.02 23.99 0.34
C THR A 41 -14.29 22.74 0.84
N THR A 42 -13.22 22.88 1.64
CA THR A 42 -12.55 21.72 2.25
C THR A 42 -13.46 20.95 3.20
N LEU A 43 -14.24 21.63 4.05
CA LEU A 43 -15.20 20.99 4.95
C LEU A 43 -16.32 20.24 4.22
N THR A 44 -16.80 20.77 3.10
CA THR A 44 -17.87 20.13 2.32
C THR A 44 -17.36 18.91 1.57
N THR A 45 -16.15 18.98 1.00
CA THR A 45 -15.49 17.81 0.39
C THR A 45 -15.18 16.73 1.44
N PHE A 46 -14.79 17.12 2.66
CA PHE A 46 -14.51 16.18 3.76
C PHE A 46 -15.79 15.53 4.30
N LYS A 47 -16.90 16.27 4.46
CA LYS A 47 -18.21 15.72 4.86
C LYS A 47 -18.78 14.75 3.82
N ASN A 48 -18.67 15.08 2.52
CA ASN A 48 -19.11 14.18 1.45
C ASN A 48 -18.24 12.92 1.35
N TYR A 49 -16.97 13.00 1.73
CA TYR A 49 -16.08 11.83 1.81
C TYR A 49 -16.43 10.91 3.01
N ILE A 50 -16.81 11.49 4.16
CA ILE A 50 -17.18 10.74 5.36
C ILE A 50 -18.61 10.15 5.28
N SER A 51 -19.57 10.82 4.62
CA SER A 51 -20.95 10.32 4.57
C SER A 51 -21.15 9.07 3.70
N ILE A 52 -20.13 8.63 2.97
CA ILE A 52 -20.17 7.41 2.14
C ILE A 52 -19.92 6.13 2.97
N SER A 53 -19.50 6.20 4.24
CA SER A 53 -19.04 4.99 4.97
C SER A 53 -19.88 4.55 6.18
N SER A 54 -21.10 5.04 6.38
CA SER A 54 -21.97 4.60 7.49
C SER A 54 -23.18 3.78 7.05
N GLY A 55 -23.10 3.12 5.88
CA GLY A 55 -24.07 2.09 5.51
C GLY A 55 -23.87 0.86 6.39
N SER A 56 -24.59 0.79 7.51
CA SER A 56 -24.78 -0.44 8.26
C SER A 56 -25.54 -1.45 7.39
N ASP A 57 -25.20 -2.73 7.53
CA ASP A 57 -26.05 -3.89 7.19
C ASP A 57 -25.95 -4.56 5.80
N SER A 58 -24.79 -4.52 5.14
CA SER A 58 -24.48 -5.45 4.02
C SER A 58 -23.15 -6.21 4.22
N GLN A 59 -22.99 -6.88 5.37
CA GLN A 59 -21.81 -7.71 5.68
C GLN A 59 -21.99 -9.20 5.36
N THR A 60 -23.09 -9.60 4.71
CA THR A 60 -23.44 -11.03 4.51
C THR A 60 -22.68 -11.73 3.39
N LEU A 61 -21.81 -11.06 2.65
CA LEU A 61 -21.24 -11.58 1.39
C LEU A 61 -19.76 -11.91 1.54
N CYS A 62 -19.44 -13.14 1.95
CA CYS A 62 -18.22 -13.90 1.59
C CYS A 62 -18.02 -15.12 2.49
N SER A 63 -18.60 -15.10 3.69
CA SER A 63 -18.59 -16.26 4.56
C SER A 63 -19.55 -17.29 3.97
N ARG A 64 -19.05 -18.18 3.10
CA ARG A 64 -19.67 -19.50 3.01
C ARG A 64 -19.64 -20.03 4.43
N ASN A 65 -20.80 -20.08 5.08
CA ASN A 65 -20.95 -20.81 6.31
C ASN A 65 -20.46 -22.22 6.00
N SER A 66 -19.28 -22.56 6.54
CA SER A 66 -18.82 -23.94 6.55
C SER A 66 -19.98 -24.74 7.12
N LYS A 67 -20.60 -25.56 6.27
CA LYS A 67 -21.80 -26.30 6.68
C LYS A 67 -21.47 -27.38 7.71
N ASN A 68 -20.18 -27.69 7.89
CA ASN A 68 -19.67 -28.67 8.84
C ASN A 68 -18.66 -28.01 9.79
N SER A 69 -18.92 -28.11 11.09
CA SER A 69 -18.01 -27.70 12.17
C SER A 69 -16.67 -28.45 12.16
N ASP A 70 -16.62 -29.58 11.45
CA ASP A 70 -15.53 -30.56 11.53
C ASP A 70 -14.46 -30.35 10.45
N GLU A 71 -14.57 -29.28 9.65
CA GLU A 71 -13.62 -29.00 8.57
C GLU A 71 -12.64 -27.89 8.99
N ILE A 72 -11.34 -28.21 8.98
CA ILE A 72 -10.26 -27.26 9.21
C ILE A 72 -9.65 -26.90 7.86
N CYS A 73 -9.87 -25.67 7.41
CA CYS A 73 -9.35 -25.19 6.13
C CYS A 73 -8.13 -24.30 6.32
N GLN A 74 -7.16 -24.43 5.41
CA GLN A 74 -5.98 -23.59 5.30
C GLN A 74 -5.80 -23.16 3.85
N TRP A 75 -5.24 -21.97 3.66
CA TRP A 75 -4.86 -21.45 2.37
C TRP A 75 -3.38 -21.67 2.10
N TYR A 76 -3.03 -21.77 0.84
CA TYR A 76 -1.68 -22.01 0.38
C TYR A 76 -1.41 -21.10 -0.80
N PHE A 77 -0.32 -20.34 -0.72
CA PHE A 77 0.16 -19.61 -1.89
C PHE A 77 0.64 -20.62 -2.94
N LEU A 78 0.14 -20.47 -4.17
CA LEU A 78 0.50 -21.33 -5.30
C LEU A 78 1.63 -20.69 -6.12
N ASN A 79 1.36 -19.50 -6.67
CA ASN A 79 2.32 -18.79 -7.51
C ASN A 79 1.93 -17.32 -7.71
N TYR A 80 2.89 -16.58 -8.23
CA TYR A 80 2.71 -15.25 -8.78
C TYR A 80 2.76 -15.30 -10.30
N THR A 81 1.83 -14.64 -10.96
CA THR A 81 1.85 -14.46 -12.42
C THR A 81 1.87 -12.96 -12.76
N PRO A 82 2.95 -12.46 -13.37
CA PRO A 82 2.99 -11.09 -13.87
C PRO A 82 2.02 -10.92 -15.04
N SER A 83 1.38 -9.75 -15.11
CA SER A 83 0.49 -9.41 -16.22
C SER A 83 1.23 -9.38 -17.56
N SER A 84 0.50 -9.44 -18.68
CA SER A 84 1.11 -9.31 -20.00
C SER A 84 1.83 -7.97 -20.17
N TRP A 85 1.36 -6.94 -19.47
CA TRP A 85 1.93 -5.61 -19.50
C TRP A 85 3.20 -5.49 -18.65
N GLU A 86 3.21 -6.06 -17.45
CA GLU A 86 4.43 -6.17 -16.63
C GLU A 86 5.53 -6.96 -17.36
N LYS A 87 5.17 -8.10 -17.97
CA LYS A 87 6.10 -8.88 -18.81
C LYS A 87 6.67 -8.05 -19.95
N PHE A 88 5.84 -7.25 -20.62
CA PHE A 88 6.29 -6.36 -21.68
C PHE A 88 7.30 -5.33 -21.17
N TRP A 89 7.05 -4.70 -20.02
CA TRP A 89 8.00 -3.77 -19.41
C TRP A 89 9.33 -4.45 -19.06
N PHE A 90 9.27 -5.62 -18.41
CA PHE A 90 10.47 -6.34 -18.00
C PHE A 90 11.32 -6.81 -19.20
N THR A 91 10.69 -7.33 -20.26
CA THR A 91 11.42 -7.78 -21.46
C THR A 91 12.16 -6.64 -22.16
N ASN A 92 11.64 -5.41 -22.10
CA ASN A 92 12.23 -4.22 -22.74
C ASN A 92 13.02 -3.34 -21.76
N ILE A 93 13.33 -3.85 -20.57
CA ILE A 93 13.83 -3.03 -19.45
C ILE A 93 15.17 -2.34 -19.75
N GLU A 94 16.04 -2.95 -20.56
CA GLU A 94 17.34 -2.38 -20.94
C GLU A 94 17.20 -1.05 -21.68
N GLU A 95 16.20 -0.97 -22.56
CA GLU A 95 15.87 0.25 -23.30
C GLU A 95 15.04 1.20 -22.42
N PHE A 96 14.09 0.68 -21.66
CA PHE A 96 13.09 1.47 -20.94
C PHE A 96 13.68 2.19 -19.72
N GLN A 97 14.63 1.58 -19.01
CA GLN A 97 15.19 2.15 -17.76
C GLN A 97 15.84 3.53 -17.94
N ASN A 98 16.29 3.86 -19.16
CA ASN A 98 16.96 5.12 -19.45
C ASN A 98 16.00 6.24 -19.87
N ASN A 99 14.76 5.89 -20.24
CA ASN A 99 13.77 6.81 -20.81
C ASN A 99 12.36 6.46 -20.32
N VAL A 100 12.21 6.20 -19.00
CA VAL A 100 10.98 5.63 -18.44
C VAL A 100 9.78 6.53 -18.74
N CYS A 101 9.93 7.84 -18.56
CA CYS A 101 8.83 8.77 -18.78
C CYS A 101 8.47 8.97 -20.25
N GLU A 102 9.44 8.92 -21.18
CA GLU A 102 9.14 8.91 -22.61
C GLU A 102 8.35 7.66 -22.98
N ARG A 103 8.73 6.49 -22.44
CA ARG A 103 8.01 5.24 -22.69
C ARG A 103 6.62 5.22 -22.09
N ILE A 104 6.42 5.82 -20.92
CA ILE A 104 5.07 6.01 -20.37
C ILE A 104 4.25 6.96 -21.25
N ALA A 105 4.87 8.00 -21.81
CA ALA A 105 4.20 8.99 -22.64
C ALA A 105 3.79 8.46 -24.03
N ASP A 106 4.38 7.36 -24.51
CA ASP A 106 3.92 6.66 -25.72
C ASP A 106 2.41 6.35 -25.60
N GLU A 107 1.61 6.73 -26.59
CA GLU A 107 0.13 6.68 -26.55
C GLU A 107 -0.41 5.35 -26.01
N LYS A 108 0.13 4.23 -26.49
CA LYS A 108 -0.29 2.89 -26.07
C LYS A 108 0.01 2.61 -24.59
N ASN A 109 1.17 3.04 -24.10
CA ASN A 109 1.57 2.86 -22.71
C ASN A 109 0.82 3.82 -21.80
N LEU A 110 0.60 5.05 -22.26
CA LEU A 110 -0.18 6.06 -21.55
C LEU A 110 -1.61 5.58 -21.31
N ASN A 111 -2.29 5.10 -22.35
CA ASN A 111 -3.66 4.60 -22.23
C ASN A 111 -3.76 3.42 -21.25
N LYS A 112 -2.83 2.46 -21.32
CA LYS A 112 -2.77 1.34 -20.35
C LYS A 112 -2.51 1.83 -18.92
N THR A 113 -1.68 2.86 -18.78
CA THR A 113 -1.36 3.47 -17.49
C THR A 113 -2.57 4.16 -16.88
N ILE A 114 -3.27 4.98 -17.66
CA ILE A 114 -4.51 5.63 -17.22
C ILE A 114 -5.54 4.58 -16.81
N LEU A 115 -5.81 3.60 -17.68
CA LEU A 115 -6.76 2.52 -17.39
C LEU A 115 -6.40 1.75 -16.12
N THR A 116 -5.11 1.47 -15.90
CA THR A 116 -4.65 0.76 -14.71
C THR A 116 -4.81 1.62 -13.46
N VAL A 117 -4.39 2.89 -13.47
CA VAL A 117 -4.52 3.80 -12.33
C VAL A 117 -5.99 4.02 -11.98
N GLU A 118 -6.85 4.26 -12.96
CA GLU A 118 -8.29 4.43 -12.74
C GLU A 118 -8.92 3.17 -12.14
N ARG A 119 -8.57 1.99 -12.66
CA ARG A 119 -9.02 0.71 -12.11
C ARG A 119 -8.54 0.50 -10.67
N LEU A 120 -7.27 0.78 -10.38
CA LEU A 120 -6.72 0.70 -9.02
C LEU A 120 -7.49 1.63 -8.06
N MET A 121 -7.73 2.88 -8.47
CA MET A 121 -8.49 3.85 -7.68
C MET A 121 -9.95 3.44 -7.48
N GLU A 122 -10.57 2.74 -8.43
CA GLU A 122 -11.91 2.16 -8.29
C GLU A 122 -11.89 1.05 -7.23
N LEU A 123 -10.97 0.07 -7.36
CA LEU A 123 -10.84 -1.05 -6.43
C LEU A 123 -10.55 -0.59 -4.99
N GLN A 124 -9.68 0.42 -4.84
CA GLN A 124 -9.40 1.07 -3.57
C GLN A 124 -10.63 1.71 -2.90
N LYS A 125 -11.71 2.00 -3.65
CA LYS A 125 -12.97 2.55 -3.11
C LYS A 125 -14.00 1.47 -2.83
N LEU A 126 -14.10 0.46 -3.70
CA LEU A 126 -15.07 -0.63 -3.58
C LEU A 126 -14.86 -1.45 -2.31
N GLY A 127 -13.61 -1.58 -1.87
CA GLY A 127 -13.28 -2.38 -0.69
C GLY A 127 -13.63 -3.85 -0.86
N ARG A 128 -14.04 -4.48 0.24
CA ARG A 128 -14.31 -5.92 0.30
C ARG A 128 -15.65 -6.36 -0.26
N ASN A 129 -16.31 -5.54 -1.09
CA ASN A 129 -17.55 -6.01 -1.71
C ASN A 129 -17.20 -7.22 -2.59
N CYS A 130 -17.47 -8.40 -2.05
CA CYS A 130 -17.25 -9.71 -2.66
C CYS A 130 -18.17 -9.99 -3.85
N THR A 131 -18.70 -8.94 -4.45
CA THR A 131 -19.39 -9.10 -5.71
C THR A 131 -18.36 -9.65 -6.67
N GLY A 132 -18.71 -10.71 -7.38
CA GLY A 132 -18.00 -11.09 -8.58
C GLY A 132 -18.12 -9.92 -9.54
N SER A 133 -17.35 -8.85 -9.30
CA SER A 133 -17.28 -7.71 -10.18
C SER A 133 -16.90 -8.32 -11.50
N ASP A 134 -17.78 -8.21 -12.48
CA ASP A 134 -17.55 -8.74 -13.81
C ASP A 134 -16.13 -8.37 -14.19
N LYS A 135 -15.32 -9.41 -14.46
CA LYS A 135 -13.89 -9.25 -14.75
C LYS A 135 -13.76 -8.13 -15.76
N GLN A 136 -13.20 -7.00 -15.33
CA GLN A 136 -13.08 -5.86 -16.21
C GLN A 136 -11.89 -6.10 -17.13
N GLN A 137 -11.94 -5.54 -18.34
CA GLN A 137 -10.82 -5.61 -19.28
C GLN A 137 -9.51 -5.07 -18.65
N ALA A 138 -9.61 -4.06 -17.79
CA ALA A 138 -8.48 -3.50 -17.06
C ALA A 138 -7.81 -4.51 -16.10
N ASP A 139 -8.52 -5.53 -15.61
CA ASP A 139 -7.96 -6.57 -14.73
C ASP A 139 -6.92 -7.43 -15.46
N GLU A 140 -6.86 -7.39 -16.80
CA GLU A 140 -5.83 -8.06 -17.60
C GLU A 140 -4.49 -7.33 -17.61
N LEU A 141 -4.50 -6.05 -17.23
CA LEU A 141 -3.28 -5.24 -17.03
C LEU A 141 -2.66 -5.47 -15.65
N LEU A 142 -3.43 -6.00 -14.70
CA LEU A 142 -2.99 -6.28 -13.34
C LEU A 142 -2.32 -7.66 -13.23
N SER A 143 -1.34 -7.75 -12.33
CA SER A 143 -0.67 -9.00 -11.99
C SER A 143 -1.51 -9.79 -10.98
N LYS A 144 -1.21 -11.08 -10.80
CA LYS A 144 -2.06 -11.98 -10.00
C LYS A 144 -1.26 -12.85 -9.03
N MET A 145 -1.77 -12.96 -7.81
CA MET A 145 -1.33 -13.90 -6.77
C MET A 145 -2.35 -15.04 -6.72
N PHE A 146 -1.91 -16.28 -6.84
CA PHE A 146 -2.79 -17.45 -6.83
C PHE A 146 -2.69 -18.18 -5.49
N TYR A 147 -3.84 -18.60 -4.98
CA TYR A 147 -3.95 -19.34 -3.72
C TYR A 147 -4.87 -20.53 -3.89
N ARG A 148 -4.67 -21.55 -3.05
CA ARG A 148 -5.50 -22.74 -2.94
C ARG A 148 -5.98 -22.91 -1.52
N GLN A 149 -7.24 -23.27 -1.35
CA GLN A 149 -7.77 -23.70 -0.07
C GLN A 149 -7.77 -25.22 -0.02
N GLU A 150 -7.09 -25.78 0.99
CA GLU A 150 -7.15 -27.20 1.31
C GLU A 150 -7.79 -27.34 2.69
N CYS A 151 -8.76 -28.23 2.80
CA CYS A 151 -9.49 -28.50 4.04
C CYS A 151 -9.25 -29.93 4.46
N VAL A 152 -9.14 -30.14 5.77
CA VAL A 152 -9.04 -31.46 6.39
C VAL A 152 -10.30 -31.66 7.21
N ASN A 153 -11.01 -32.75 6.95
CA ASN A 153 -12.07 -33.18 7.85
C ASN A 153 -11.43 -33.78 9.11
N SER A 154 -11.68 -33.19 10.28
CA SER A 154 -11.04 -33.58 11.54
C SER A 154 -11.44 -34.97 12.02
N LEU A 155 -12.59 -35.49 11.58
CA LEU A 155 -13.07 -36.82 11.95
C LEU A 155 -12.42 -37.92 11.09
N THR A 156 -12.26 -37.67 9.79
CA THR A 156 -11.74 -38.67 8.85
C THR A 156 -10.25 -38.50 8.54
N ASN A 157 -9.67 -37.36 8.90
CA ASN A 157 -8.33 -36.92 8.51
C ASN A 157 -8.09 -36.92 6.99
N VAL A 158 -9.16 -36.83 6.19
CA VAL A 158 -9.08 -36.75 4.73
C VAL A 158 -8.95 -35.28 4.33
N SER A 159 -7.88 -34.98 3.59
CA SER A 159 -7.66 -33.67 2.96
C SER A 159 -8.38 -33.61 1.62
N PHE A 160 -9.00 -32.46 1.32
CA PHE A 160 -9.61 -32.17 0.04
C PHE A 160 -9.39 -30.71 -0.35
N GLN A 161 -9.35 -30.46 -1.65
CA GLN A 161 -9.21 -29.11 -2.19
C GLN A 161 -10.59 -28.47 -2.31
N GLU A 162 -10.78 -27.33 -1.66
CA GLU A 162 -12.08 -26.64 -1.66
C GLU A 162 -12.17 -25.62 -2.80
N ALA A 163 -11.11 -24.84 -3.02
CA ALA A 163 -11.11 -23.75 -4.00
C ALA A 163 -9.70 -23.41 -4.48
N GLU A 164 -9.61 -22.85 -5.69
CA GLU A 164 -8.49 -22.01 -6.11
C GLU A 164 -8.99 -20.60 -6.34
N VAL A 165 -8.18 -19.62 -5.98
CA VAL A 165 -8.51 -18.21 -6.12
C VAL A 165 -7.30 -17.46 -6.68
N SER A 166 -7.56 -16.41 -7.45
CA SER A 166 -6.53 -15.42 -7.77
C SER A 166 -6.91 -14.07 -7.22
N GLN A 167 -5.97 -13.39 -6.60
CA GLN A 167 -6.12 -12.01 -6.17
C GLN A 167 -5.28 -11.10 -7.05
N VAL A 168 -5.83 -9.99 -7.51
CA VAL A 168 -5.06 -9.01 -8.29
C VAL A 168 -4.09 -8.24 -7.41
N ILE A 169 -3.03 -7.73 -8.03
CA ILE A 169 -2.05 -6.82 -7.46
C ILE A 169 -1.60 -5.86 -8.57
N GLU A 170 -1.22 -4.64 -8.21
CA GLU A 170 -0.71 -3.69 -9.20
C GLU A 170 0.49 -4.29 -9.96
N PRO A 171 0.58 -4.06 -11.28
CA PRO A 171 1.69 -4.58 -12.06
C PRO A 171 2.96 -3.78 -11.76
N LEU A 172 4.11 -4.45 -11.80
CA LEU A 172 5.41 -3.79 -11.79
C LEU A 172 5.64 -3.15 -13.16
N ILE A 173 5.47 -1.83 -13.26
CA ILE A 173 5.63 -1.06 -14.50
C ILE A 173 6.29 0.30 -14.24
N GLY A 174 6.85 0.90 -15.29
CA GLY A 174 7.42 2.25 -15.21
C GLY A 174 8.50 2.35 -14.13
N LEU A 175 8.36 3.37 -13.28
CA LEU A 175 9.24 3.64 -12.13
C LEU A 175 8.94 2.76 -10.91
N LEU A 176 8.06 1.76 -11.04
CA LEU A 176 7.49 0.99 -9.93
C LEU A 176 6.73 1.88 -8.93
N ARG A 177 6.39 3.10 -9.33
CA ARG A 177 5.59 4.06 -8.56
C ARG A 177 4.45 4.51 -9.44
N ASP A 178 3.58 5.37 -8.94
CA ASP A 178 2.60 6.04 -9.78
C ASP A 178 3.30 6.84 -10.90
N PRO A 179 3.31 6.32 -12.14
CA PRO A 179 4.09 6.93 -13.21
C PRO A 179 3.48 8.25 -13.67
N LEU A 180 2.18 8.48 -13.42
CA LEU A 180 1.48 9.71 -13.79
C LEU A 180 1.83 10.88 -12.87
N THR A 181 2.41 10.58 -11.70
CA THR A 181 2.82 11.61 -10.74
C THR A 181 4.25 12.09 -10.97
N ILE A 182 5.16 11.20 -11.38
CA ILE A 182 6.57 11.55 -11.59
C ILE A 182 6.82 12.09 -13.00
N CYS A 183 6.12 11.55 -14.01
CA CYS A 183 6.32 11.94 -15.40
C CYS A 183 5.58 13.25 -15.74
N ASN A 184 6.20 14.38 -15.41
CA ASN A 184 5.67 15.76 -15.51
C ASN A 184 5.20 16.23 -16.92
N ARG A 185 5.31 15.42 -17.98
CA ARG A 185 5.15 15.87 -19.39
C ARG A 185 3.95 15.28 -20.13
N ILE A 186 2.93 14.81 -19.43
CA ILE A 186 1.76 14.23 -20.08
C ILE A 186 0.64 15.27 -20.13
N ASN A 187 0.67 16.12 -21.17
CA ASN A 187 -0.27 17.23 -21.36
C ASN A 187 -1.74 16.80 -21.59
N SER A 188 -1.99 15.51 -21.80
CA SER A 188 -3.29 14.93 -22.17
C SER A 188 -3.95 14.10 -21.07
N LEU A 189 -3.51 14.21 -19.81
CA LEU A 189 -4.12 13.41 -18.74
C LEU A 189 -5.56 13.87 -18.46
N PRO A 190 -6.52 12.92 -18.38
CA PRO A 190 -7.87 13.26 -17.96
C PRO A 190 -7.84 13.79 -16.52
N ALA A 191 -8.71 14.75 -16.21
CA ALA A 191 -8.76 15.36 -14.87
C ALA A 191 -9.00 14.34 -13.74
N SER A 192 -9.63 13.20 -14.04
CA SER A 192 -9.78 12.05 -13.14
C SER A 192 -8.43 11.47 -12.70
N ALA A 193 -7.45 11.45 -13.61
CA ALA A 193 -6.10 10.93 -13.42
C ALA A 193 -5.14 11.96 -12.81
N TYR A 194 -5.55 13.21 -12.60
CA TYR A 194 -4.76 14.22 -11.91
C TYR A 194 -5.44 14.60 -10.59
N LYS A 195 -5.12 13.88 -9.51
CA LYS A 195 -5.49 14.28 -8.16
C LYS A 195 -4.23 14.53 -7.36
N GLY A 196 -3.98 15.80 -7.08
CA GLY A 196 -2.79 16.31 -6.42
C GLY A 196 -2.26 15.39 -5.33
N ALA A 197 -1.11 14.82 -5.61
CA ALA A 197 -0.20 14.23 -4.65
C ALA A 197 1.19 14.44 -5.24
N GLY A 198 2.13 14.91 -4.43
CA GLY A 198 3.53 14.99 -4.82
C GLY A 198 4.11 13.60 -5.11
N VAL A 199 5.44 13.52 -5.22
CA VAL A 199 6.25 12.31 -5.51
C VAL A 199 5.76 11.03 -4.81
N GLN A 200 5.15 11.16 -3.62
CA GLN A 200 4.61 10.07 -2.77
C GLN A 200 3.17 9.61 -3.11
N SER A 201 2.79 9.54 -4.38
CA SER A 201 1.42 9.11 -4.73
C SER A 201 1.15 7.64 -4.37
N LYS A 202 0.08 7.44 -3.59
CA LYS A 202 -0.41 6.12 -3.13
C LYS A 202 -1.45 5.49 -4.06
N ARG A 203 -1.79 6.15 -5.17
CA ARG A 203 -2.87 5.73 -6.08
C ARG A 203 -2.57 4.41 -6.78
N PHE A 204 -1.29 4.08 -6.90
CA PHE A 204 -0.84 2.89 -7.59
C PHE A 204 -0.84 1.63 -6.72
N PHE A 205 -1.22 1.72 -5.44
CA PHE A 205 -1.24 0.55 -4.56
C PHE A 205 -2.53 -0.24 -4.64
N LEU A 206 -2.44 -1.57 -4.71
CA LEU A 206 -3.55 -2.47 -4.48
C LEU A 206 -3.28 -3.36 -3.28
N LEU A 207 -3.46 -2.81 -2.07
CA LEU A 207 -3.30 -3.54 -0.82
C LEU A 207 -4.31 -4.68 -0.71
N SER A 208 -3.94 -5.74 0.00
CA SER A 208 -4.72 -6.98 0.13
C SER A 208 -6.19 -6.75 0.51
N VAL A 209 -6.47 -5.82 1.42
CA VAL A 209 -7.81 -5.50 1.95
C VAL A 209 -8.74 -4.83 0.94
N SER A 210 -8.19 -4.35 -0.18
CA SER A 210 -8.92 -3.72 -1.28
C SER A 210 -8.84 -4.51 -2.59
N ALA A 211 -7.98 -5.52 -2.64
CA ALA A 211 -7.70 -6.28 -3.85
C ALA A 211 -8.78 -7.36 -4.04
N PRO A 212 -9.57 -7.31 -5.13
CA PRO A 212 -10.58 -8.33 -5.40
C PRO A 212 -9.92 -9.69 -5.67
N PHE A 213 -10.68 -10.75 -5.38
CA PHE A 213 -10.30 -12.11 -5.69
C PHE A 213 -11.33 -12.76 -6.61
N TYR A 214 -10.86 -13.70 -7.42
CA TYR A 214 -11.67 -14.45 -8.37
C TYR A 214 -11.55 -15.92 -8.02
N ILE A 215 -12.68 -16.59 -7.82
CA ILE A 215 -12.74 -18.03 -7.56
C ILE A 215 -12.64 -18.76 -8.91
N HIS A 216 -11.70 -19.68 -9.00
CA HIS A 216 -11.54 -20.56 -10.15
C HIS A 216 -12.25 -21.88 -9.84
N PRO A 217 -13.24 -22.29 -10.66
CA PRO A 217 -13.92 -23.56 -10.46
C PRO A 217 -12.91 -24.71 -10.62
N LEU A 218 -12.85 -25.58 -9.62
CA LEU A 218 -12.06 -26.80 -9.72
C LEU A 218 -12.68 -27.73 -10.78
N PRO A 219 -11.87 -28.44 -11.58
CA PRO A 219 -12.38 -29.43 -12.52
C PRO A 219 -13.25 -30.47 -11.77
N GLN A 220 -14.43 -30.80 -12.32
CA GLN A 220 -15.38 -31.72 -11.66
C GLN A 220 -14.76 -33.09 -11.31
N ASN A 221 -13.77 -33.54 -12.08
CA ASN A 221 -13.09 -34.83 -11.88
C ASN A 221 -12.10 -34.85 -10.70
N HIS A 222 -11.86 -33.73 -10.02
CA HIS A 222 -10.93 -33.66 -8.88
C HIS A 222 -11.60 -33.89 -7.51
N LYS A 223 -12.92 -34.06 -7.46
CA LYS A 223 -13.63 -34.32 -6.19
C LYS A 223 -13.47 -35.75 -5.68
N ASP A 224 -13.03 -36.67 -6.52
CA ASP A 224 -12.87 -38.07 -6.16
C ASP A 224 -11.43 -38.35 -5.69
N THR A 225 -11.22 -38.23 -4.37
CA THR A 225 -10.19 -38.93 -3.58
C THR A 225 -8.73 -38.77 -4.02
N LEU A 226 -8.17 -37.57 -3.84
CA LEU A 226 -6.71 -37.38 -3.84
C LEU A 226 -6.16 -37.68 -2.44
N GLN A 227 -5.77 -38.95 -2.17
CA GLN A 227 -4.88 -39.27 -1.06
C GLN A 227 -3.46 -38.79 -1.42
N ILE A 228 -3.20 -37.49 -1.23
CA ILE A 228 -1.86 -36.93 -1.45
C ILE A 228 -1.05 -37.12 -0.17
N ASN A 229 0.04 -37.89 -0.26
CA ASN A 229 1.15 -37.81 0.70
C ASN A 229 1.83 -36.44 0.52
N ILE A 230 1.42 -35.44 1.32
CA ILE A 230 1.94 -34.07 1.22
C ILE A 230 3.33 -34.03 1.88
N GLN A 231 4.37 -34.03 1.05
CA GLN A 231 5.77 -33.85 1.49
C GLN A 231 6.49 -32.72 0.73
N SER A 232 5.74 -31.73 0.24
CA SER A 232 6.31 -30.58 -0.47
C SER A 232 6.24 -29.29 0.36
N ASN A 233 7.25 -28.43 0.16
CA ASN A 233 7.45 -27.11 0.78
C ASN A 233 6.30 -26.11 0.49
N LYS A 234 5.08 -26.43 0.92
CA LYS A 234 3.92 -25.55 0.82
C LYS A 234 3.95 -24.54 1.97
N ARG A 235 3.72 -23.28 1.67
CA ARG A 235 3.54 -22.24 2.69
C ARG A 235 2.11 -22.35 3.24
N ASN A 236 1.98 -22.77 4.49
CA ASN A 236 0.69 -22.79 5.19
C ASN A 236 0.31 -21.33 5.50
N MET A 237 -0.74 -20.81 4.86
CA MET A 237 -1.39 -19.55 5.22
C MET A 237 -2.76 -19.89 5.79
N ASN A 238 -2.97 -19.75 7.09
CA ASN A 238 -4.29 -20.14 7.65
C ASN A 238 -5.44 -19.23 7.18
N LEU A 239 -5.13 -18.03 6.68
CA LEU A 239 -6.07 -17.08 6.12
C LEU A 239 -5.46 -16.49 4.85
N PRO A 240 -6.21 -16.35 3.75
CA PRO A 240 -5.72 -15.60 2.63
C PRO A 240 -5.73 -14.11 2.97
N PRO A 241 -4.93 -13.28 2.27
CA PRO A 241 -4.72 -11.88 2.66
C PRO A 241 -5.93 -10.93 2.78
N TRP A 242 -7.12 -11.39 2.48
CA TRP A 242 -8.35 -10.59 2.57
C TRP A 242 -9.30 -11.06 3.68
N MET A 243 -9.00 -12.16 4.40
CA MET A 243 -9.85 -12.69 5.48
C MET A 243 -9.39 -12.31 6.91
N TYR A 244 -8.47 -11.36 7.07
CA TYR A 244 -7.90 -10.95 8.36
C TYR A 244 -8.88 -10.31 9.38
N GLN A 245 -10.20 -10.37 9.11
CA GLN A 245 -11.25 -9.82 9.95
C GLN A 245 -11.96 -10.83 10.86
N ARG A 246 -11.55 -12.09 10.92
CA ARG A 246 -12.20 -13.05 11.82
C ARG A 246 -11.95 -12.81 13.32
N SER A 247 -11.17 -11.81 13.70
CA SER A 247 -10.85 -11.53 15.12
C SER A 247 -12.03 -11.09 16.00
N LYS A 248 -13.24 -10.88 15.48
CA LYS A 248 -14.43 -10.53 16.31
C LYS A 248 -15.78 -11.06 15.78
N LEU A 249 -15.86 -12.28 15.26
CA LEU A 249 -17.16 -12.94 15.32
C LEU A 249 -17.41 -13.26 16.79
N ASN A 250 -18.46 -12.69 17.38
CA ASN A 250 -18.88 -12.92 18.76
C ASN A 250 -19.13 -14.42 18.99
N LEU A 251 -18.08 -15.15 19.36
CA LEU A 251 -18.12 -16.51 19.89
C LEU A 251 -18.58 -16.43 21.33
N LEU A 252 -19.88 -16.21 21.52
CA LEU A 252 -20.49 -16.37 22.84
C LEU A 252 -20.79 -17.85 23.17
N ASP A 253 -20.62 -18.81 22.25
CA ASP A 253 -21.17 -20.16 22.44
C ASP A 253 -20.21 -21.35 22.16
N MET A 254 -18.88 -21.18 22.04
CA MET A 254 -17.98 -22.34 21.87
C MET A 254 -16.72 -22.27 22.74
N GLU A 255 -16.81 -22.81 23.95
CA GLU A 255 -15.76 -22.87 24.97
C GLU A 255 -14.76 -24.04 24.74
N PHE A 256 -14.37 -24.32 23.49
CA PHE A 256 -13.40 -25.39 23.19
C PHE A 256 -12.21 -24.84 22.38
N ASP A 257 -11.10 -24.64 23.10
CA ASP A 257 -9.73 -24.38 22.62
C ASP A 257 -9.51 -23.20 21.64
N LEU A 258 -10.20 -22.09 21.89
CA LEU A 258 -10.16 -20.84 21.13
C LEU A 258 -8.87 -20.01 21.26
N GLU A 259 -7.96 -20.32 22.18
CA GLU A 259 -6.71 -19.55 22.36
C GLU A 259 -5.74 -19.71 21.17
N THR A 260 -5.91 -20.74 20.33
CA THR A 260 -4.97 -21.10 19.26
C THR A 260 -5.27 -20.47 17.90
N ARG A 261 -6.35 -19.68 17.74
CA ARG A 261 -6.80 -19.18 16.42
C ARG A 261 -6.92 -17.67 16.27
N ASN A 262 -6.61 -16.87 17.29
CA ASN A 262 -6.63 -15.42 17.17
C ASN A 262 -5.32 -14.90 16.56
N GLY A 263 -5.25 -14.91 15.22
CA GLY A 263 -4.21 -14.20 14.49
C GLY A 263 -4.25 -12.70 14.77
N GLN A 264 -3.08 -12.09 14.86
CA GLN A 264 -2.87 -10.67 15.08
C GLN A 264 -2.68 -9.94 13.76
N ASN A 265 -3.14 -8.69 13.67
CA ASN A 265 -2.74 -7.76 12.63
C ASN A 265 -1.55 -6.94 13.14
N ILE A 266 -0.39 -7.07 12.50
CA ILE A 266 0.86 -6.46 12.92
C ILE A 266 1.35 -5.54 11.82
N LEU A 267 1.61 -4.28 12.15
CA LEU A 267 2.34 -3.33 11.29
C LEU A 267 3.75 -3.14 11.85
N ILE A 268 4.77 -3.31 11.00
CA ILE A 268 6.15 -2.96 11.31
C ILE A 268 6.59 -1.85 10.34
N ASP A 269 6.81 -0.65 10.86
CA ASP A 269 7.22 0.53 10.10
C ASP A 269 8.71 0.82 10.38
N LEU A 270 9.57 0.45 9.42
CA LEU A 270 11.02 0.63 9.53
C LEU A 270 11.41 1.93 8.83
N GLY A 271 11.88 2.90 9.62
CA GLY A 271 12.07 4.29 9.20
C GLY A 271 10.77 5.09 9.26
N SER A 272 10.11 5.04 10.42
CA SER A 272 8.74 5.52 10.58
C SER A 272 8.59 7.04 10.57
N SER A 273 9.64 7.79 10.88
CA SER A 273 9.53 9.18 11.35
C SER A 273 8.52 9.29 12.51
N TYR A 274 7.76 10.39 12.58
CA TYR A 274 6.57 10.46 13.44
C TYR A 274 5.37 9.74 12.80
N PHE A 275 4.40 9.28 13.61
CA PHE A 275 3.21 8.57 13.14
C PHE A 275 2.49 9.31 11.99
N GLY A 276 2.32 10.63 12.10
CA GLY A 276 1.68 11.48 11.10
C GLY A 276 2.60 12.08 10.04
N SER A 277 3.90 11.74 10.03
CA SER A 277 5.03 12.38 9.29
C SER A 277 5.80 13.48 10.02
N TRP A 278 7.02 13.79 9.54
CA TRP A 278 7.91 14.83 10.04
C TRP A 278 7.23 16.19 10.26
N GLY A 279 6.40 16.61 9.30
CA GLY A 279 5.67 17.89 9.31
C GLY A 279 4.24 17.81 9.83
N GLY A 280 3.76 16.62 10.22
CA GLY A 280 2.33 16.41 10.50
C GLY A 280 1.45 16.48 9.24
N ASP A 281 2.07 16.41 8.05
CA ASP A 281 1.35 16.33 6.79
C ASP A 281 0.68 14.95 6.70
N THR A 282 -0.65 14.95 6.84
CA THR A 282 -1.46 13.73 6.76
C THR A 282 -1.47 13.10 5.38
N SER A 283 -1.03 13.82 4.35
CA SER A 283 -0.90 13.29 2.99
C SER A 283 0.35 12.45 2.79
N ALA A 284 1.37 12.62 3.65
CA ALA A 284 2.62 11.88 3.57
C ALA A 284 2.41 10.37 3.75
N ALA A 285 3.26 9.59 3.09
CA ALA A 285 3.27 8.15 3.24
C ALA A 285 4.01 7.80 4.55
N ALA A 286 3.27 7.72 5.66
CA ALA A 286 3.81 7.40 6.99
C ALA A 286 2.91 6.36 7.69
N GLY A 287 3.28 5.92 8.91
CA GLY A 287 2.51 4.95 9.69
C GLY A 287 1.01 5.25 9.79
N ARG A 288 0.62 6.53 9.89
CA ARG A 288 -0.79 6.97 9.87
C ARG A 288 -1.53 6.54 8.62
N TRP A 289 -0.90 6.57 7.44
CA TRP A 289 -1.56 6.17 6.20
C TRP A 289 -1.94 4.69 6.21
N PHE A 290 -1.05 3.81 6.65
CA PHE A 290 -1.37 2.39 6.82
C PHE A 290 -2.54 2.23 7.79
N TYR A 291 -2.44 2.82 8.97
CA TYR A 291 -3.50 2.75 9.97
C TYR A 291 -4.86 3.19 9.41
N GLU A 292 -4.94 4.37 8.78
CA GLU A 292 -6.20 4.89 8.23
C GLU A 292 -6.72 4.01 7.07
N TYR A 293 -5.82 3.53 6.19
CA TYR A 293 -6.18 2.70 5.06
C TYR A 293 -6.79 1.37 5.51
N TYR A 294 -6.12 0.64 6.41
CA TYR A 294 -6.59 -0.64 6.93
C TYR A 294 -7.84 -0.46 7.81
N LYS A 295 -7.89 0.58 8.64
CA LYS A 295 -9.05 0.92 9.48
C LYS A 295 -10.30 1.20 8.65
N ARG A 296 -10.18 1.87 7.50
CA ARG A 296 -11.30 2.08 6.57
C ARG A 296 -11.93 0.78 6.08
N PHE A 297 -11.14 -0.29 5.98
CA PHE A 297 -11.61 -1.64 5.65
C PHE A 297 -11.85 -2.50 6.89
N GLY A 298 -12.02 -1.87 8.05
CA GLY A 298 -12.30 -2.49 9.34
C GLY A 298 -11.20 -3.41 9.85
N VAL A 299 -9.97 -3.34 9.33
CA VAL A 299 -8.81 -4.02 9.93
C VAL A 299 -8.23 -3.10 10.98
N LYS A 300 -8.12 -3.60 12.21
CA LYS A 300 -7.41 -2.92 13.29
C LYS A 300 -6.10 -3.63 13.52
N PHE A 301 -5.02 -2.88 13.61
CA PHE A 301 -3.73 -3.44 14.03
C PHE A 301 -3.76 -3.73 15.52
N ASP A 302 -3.41 -4.96 15.89
CA ASP A 302 -3.21 -5.39 17.28
C ASP A 302 -1.83 -4.97 17.79
N ARG A 303 -0.88 -4.72 16.86
CA ARG A 303 0.45 -4.18 17.15
C ARG A 303 0.90 -3.26 16.02
N ILE A 304 1.45 -2.10 16.38
CA ILE A 304 2.18 -1.22 15.47
C ILE A 304 3.56 -0.98 16.07
N ILE A 305 4.61 -1.38 15.36
CA ILE A 305 5.98 -1.24 15.82
C ILE A 305 6.72 -0.33 14.86
N ALA A 306 7.23 0.77 15.38
CA ALA A 306 7.87 1.83 14.61
C ALA A 306 9.35 1.90 14.97
N TYR A 307 10.23 1.75 13.98
CA TYR A 307 11.67 1.97 14.14
C TYR A 307 12.05 3.33 13.56
N GLU A 308 12.83 4.09 14.32
CA GLU A 308 13.39 5.35 13.85
C GLU A 308 14.81 5.54 14.40
N HIS A 309 15.75 5.85 13.51
CA HIS A 309 17.14 6.09 13.87
C HIS A 309 17.34 7.48 14.48
N PHE A 310 16.65 8.49 13.94
CA PHE A 310 16.77 9.85 14.42
C PHE A 310 16.06 10.05 15.76
N PRO A 311 16.67 10.72 16.74
CA PRO A 311 15.99 11.03 18.00
C PRO A 311 14.69 11.80 17.75
N LEU A 312 13.58 11.27 18.25
CA LEU A 312 12.25 11.89 18.17
C LEU A 312 11.86 12.50 19.52
N ASP A 313 11.11 13.60 19.48
CA ASP A 313 10.48 14.13 20.68
C ASP A 313 9.32 13.23 21.09
N SER A 314 9.47 12.56 22.24
CA SER A 314 8.48 11.58 22.72
C SER A 314 7.08 12.20 22.88
N LYS A 315 6.98 13.41 23.42
CA LYS A 315 5.68 14.08 23.60
C LYS A 315 4.99 14.33 22.25
N LYS A 316 5.74 14.75 21.23
CA LYS A 316 5.24 14.93 19.87
C LYS A 316 4.82 13.59 19.24
N VAL A 317 5.57 12.51 19.45
CA VAL A 317 5.18 11.16 18.99
C VAL A 317 3.82 10.77 19.57
N TRP A 318 3.69 10.80 20.89
CA TRP A 318 2.48 10.34 21.58
C TRP A 318 1.27 11.22 21.29
N ASN A 319 1.45 12.53 21.13
CA ASN A 319 0.37 13.46 20.79
C ASN A 319 -0.21 13.28 19.37
N GLN A 320 0.48 12.57 18.47
CA GLN A 320 -0.01 12.30 17.12
C GLN A 320 -0.81 11.01 17.00
N LEU A 321 -0.77 10.14 18.02
CA LEU A 321 -1.45 8.85 17.98
C LEU A 321 -2.96 9.05 18.19
N PRO A 322 -3.79 8.41 17.37
CA PRO A 322 -5.20 8.22 17.69
C PRO A 322 -5.36 7.44 19.00
N ASP A 323 -6.43 7.71 19.75
CA ASP A 323 -6.68 7.07 21.04
C ASP A 323 -6.69 5.54 20.98
N ASP A 324 -7.23 4.96 19.90
CA ASP A 324 -7.31 3.51 19.69
C ASP A 324 -5.97 2.87 19.24
N VAL A 325 -4.97 3.69 18.93
CA VAL A 325 -3.61 3.25 18.56
C VAL A 325 -2.67 3.28 19.77
N PHE A 326 -2.95 4.12 20.76
CA PHE A 326 -2.05 4.39 21.87
C PHE A 326 -1.54 3.12 22.59
N SER A 327 -2.43 2.16 22.86
CA SER A 327 -2.10 0.93 23.60
C SER A 327 -1.41 -0.14 22.75
N VAL A 328 -1.42 -0.02 21.42
CA VAL A 328 -0.85 -1.01 20.49
C VAL A 328 0.40 -0.50 19.78
N TYR A 329 0.77 0.77 19.99
CA TYR A 329 1.93 1.41 19.37
C TYR A 329 3.19 1.27 20.22
N THR A 330 4.27 0.79 19.60
CA THR A 330 5.60 0.69 20.20
C THR A 330 6.59 1.46 19.35
N LEU A 331 7.22 2.49 19.92
CA LEU A 331 8.35 3.19 19.30
C LEU A 331 9.67 2.59 19.77
N ILE A 332 10.46 2.09 18.83
CA ILE A 332 11.86 1.71 19.01
C ILE A 332 12.70 2.82 18.37
N ASN A 333 13.04 3.83 19.15
CA ASN A 333 13.83 4.97 18.67
C ASN A 333 15.33 4.66 18.66
N VAL A 334 15.67 3.55 18.00
CA VAL A 334 17.02 3.09 17.71
C VAL A 334 17.00 2.60 16.26
N GLY A 335 18.05 2.92 15.50
CA GLY A 335 18.15 2.48 14.11
C GLY A 335 18.16 0.95 13.98
N CYS A 336 17.57 0.45 12.90
CA CYS A 336 17.64 -0.96 12.52
C CYS A 336 19.09 -1.39 12.26
N ALA A 337 19.38 -2.67 12.47
CA ALA A 337 20.65 -3.27 12.09
C ALA A 337 20.42 -4.48 11.19
N ALA A 338 21.37 -4.77 10.28
CA ALA A 338 21.32 -5.98 9.47
C ALA A 338 21.54 -7.27 10.30
N SER A 339 21.99 -7.18 11.53
CA SER A 339 22.24 -8.31 12.45
C SER A 339 22.10 -7.90 13.91
N GLY A 340 22.10 -8.88 14.82
CA GLY A 340 22.01 -8.63 16.27
C GLY A 340 20.61 -8.29 16.75
N LYS A 341 20.51 -7.71 17.97
CA LYS A 341 19.24 -7.49 18.66
C LYS A 341 18.30 -6.46 18.02
N PHE A 342 18.85 -5.55 17.21
CA PHE A 342 18.09 -4.52 16.50
C PHE A 342 17.82 -4.90 15.03
N ASN A 343 18.04 -6.16 14.67
CA ASN A 343 17.54 -6.69 13.42
C ASN A 343 16.02 -6.95 13.56
N PRO A 344 15.17 -6.31 12.73
CA PRO A 344 13.72 -6.42 12.85
C PRO A 344 13.21 -7.85 12.67
N TRP A 345 13.96 -8.71 11.96
CA TRP A 345 13.58 -10.10 11.75
C TRP A 345 13.74 -10.97 12.99
N VAL A 346 14.63 -10.60 13.92
CA VAL A 346 14.73 -11.28 15.23
C VAL A 346 13.45 -11.05 16.03
N MET A 347 12.97 -9.80 16.05
CA MET A 347 11.72 -9.45 16.71
C MET A 347 10.52 -10.10 16.02
N LEU A 348 10.45 -10.05 14.68
CA LEU A 348 9.38 -10.68 13.91
C LEU A 348 9.26 -12.17 14.24
N LYS A 349 10.37 -12.92 14.21
CA LYS A 349 10.38 -14.35 14.54
C LYS A 349 9.97 -14.66 15.99
N ALA A 350 10.16 -13.72 16.91
CA ALA A 350 9.81 -13.89 18.32
C ALA A 350 8.32 -13.62 18.60
N MET A 351 7.68 -12.74 17.82
CA MET A 351 6.32 -12.26 18.12
C MET A 351 5.25 -12.74 17.14
N ALA A 352 5.60 -12.95 15.86
CA ALA A 352 4.65 -13.29 14.83
C ALA A 352 4.53 -14.80 14.64
N LYS A 353 3.34 -15.23 14.24
CA LYS A 353 2.97 -16.60 13.94
C LYS A 353 2.53 -16.71 12.48
N PRO A 354 2.57 -17.89 11.86
CA PRO A 354 2.14 -18.08 10.46
C PRO A 354 0.68 -17.73 10.14
N HIS A 355 -0.15 -17.48 11.16
CA HIS A 355 -1.55 -17.09 11.02
C HIS A 355 -1.81 -15.62 11.39
N ASP A 356 -0.76 -14.88 11.77
CA ASP A 356 -0.83 -13.44 11.88
C ASP A 356 -0.84 -12.81 10.49
N HIS A 357 -1.35 -11.59 10.42
CA HIS A 357 -1.25 -10.73 9.26
C HIS A 357 -0.16 -9.70 9.49
N VAL A 358 0.93 -9.79 8.73
CA VAL A 358 2.09 -8.93 8.93
C VAL A 358 2.31 -8.02 7.73
N VAL A 359 2.20 -6.72 7.99
CA VAL A 359 2.47 -5.63 7.05
C VAL A 359 3.78 -4.97 7.43
N ILE A 360 4.71 -4.83 6.48
CA ILE A 360 6.03 -4.25 6.73
C ILE A 360 6.27 -3.10 5.77
N LYS A 361 6.64 -1.92 6.29
CA LYS A 361 7.31 -0.87 5.53
C LYS A 361 8.81 -0.91 5.81
N LEU A 362 9.62 -0.92 4.77
CA LEU A 362 11.07 -0.81 4.80
C LEU A 362 11.49 0.42 3.99
N ASP A 363 11.87 1.48 4.70
CA ASP A 363 12.26 2.76 4.11
C ASP A 363 13.08 3.52 5.15
N ILE A 364 14.36 3.14 5.27
CA ILE A 364 15.33 3.61 6.28
C ILE A 364 16.36 4.57 5.64
N ASP A 365 16.23 4.86 4.34
CA ASP A 365 17.17 5.69 3.57
C ASP A 365 18.64 5.21 3.63
N THR A 366 18.86 3.92 3.92
CA THR A 366 20.21 3.36 4.12
C THR A 366 20.34 2.02 3.40
N PRO A 367 20.68 2.01 2.09
CA PRO A 367 20.76 0.78 1.28
C PRO A 367 21.69 -0.29 1.86
N ALA A 368 22.77 0.12 2.54
CA ALA A 368 23.71 -0.79 3.20
C ALA A 368 23.08 -1.61 4.35
N ILE A 369 21.91 -1.21 4.86
CA ILE A 369 21.12 -1.94 5.86
C ILE A 369 19.94 -2.64 5.20
N GLU A 370 19.21 -1.94 4.33
CA GLU A 370 17.99 -2.44 3.70
C GLU A 370 18.26 -3.67 2.80
N ILE A 371 19.31 -3.63 1.98
CA ILE A 371 19.63 -4.74 1.06
C ILE A 371 19.98 -6.02 1.84
N PRO A 372 20.83 -6.01 2.89
CA PRO A 372 20.99 -7.17 3.75
C PRO A 372 19.70 -7.66 4.42
N LEU A 373 18.78 -6.78 4.82
CA LEU A 373 17.50 -7.19 5.40
C LEU A 373 16.61 -7.89 4.36
N ILE A 374 16.54 -7.36 3.14
CA ILE A 374 15.82 -7.99 2.04
C ILE A 374 16.44 -9.33 1.64
N ASN A 375 17.77 -9.42 1.61
CA ASN A 375 18.45 -10.69 1.35
C ASN A 375 18.14 -11.74 2.42
N GLN A 376 18.00 -11.36 3.69
CA GLN A 376 17.55 -12.29 4.72
C GLN A 376 16.13 -12.77 4.47
N LEU A 377 15.22 -11.87 4.10
CA LEU A 377 13.84 -12.22 3.74
C LEU A 377 13.78 -13.20 2.56
N LEU A 378 14.60 -12.99 1.52
CA LEU A 378 14.65 -13.89 0.35
C LEU A 378 15.19 -15.28 0.69
N ASN A 379 16.11 -15.39 1.66
CA ASN A 379 16.87 -16.61 1.91
C ASN A 379 16.44 -17.39 3.17
N ASP A 380 15.69 -16.78 4.09
CA ASP A 380 15.18 -17.42 5.31
C ASP A 380 13.68 -17.69 5.16
N SER A 381 13.33 -18.96 4.92
CA SER A 381 11.93 -19.41 4.80
C SER A 381 11.11 -19.15 6.06
N THR A 382 11.75 -19.10 7.23
CA THR A 382 11.07 -18.75 8.48
C THR A 382 10.59 -17.31 8.42
N ILE A 383 11.44 -16.38 7.99
CA ILE A 383 11.09 -14.96 7.91
C ILE A 383 10.05 -14.75 6.81
N ASN A 384 10.30 -15.23 5.58
CA ASN A 384 9.35 -14.97 4.50
C ASN A 384 7.98 -15.61 4.74
N SER A 385 7.90 -16.72 5.48
CA SER A 385 6.62 -17.33 5.84
C SER A 385 5.74 -16.44 6.73
N LEU A 386 6.34 -15.49 7.44
CA LEU A 386 5.67 -14.60 8.39
C LEU A 386 5.26 -13.25 7.79
N VAL A 387 5.65 -12.92 6.56
CA VAL A 387 5.37 -11.60 5.94
C VAL A 387 4.32 -11.74 4.86
N ASP A 388 3.22 -10.99 4.97
CA ASP A 388 2.13 -11.00 3.98
C ASP A 388 2.24 -9.84 2.99
N GLU A 389 2.46 -8.62 3.49
CA GLU A 389 2.59 -7.42 2.67
C GLU A 389 3.89 -6.69 3.01
N LEU A 390 4.63 -6.30 1.96
CA LEU A 390 5.89 -5.57 2.09
C LEU A 390 5.85 -4.32 1.22
N PHE A 391 6.23 -3.20 1.81
CA PHE A 391 6.43 -1.91 1.15
C PHE A 391 7.91 -1.59 1.25
N PHE A 392 8.59 -1.46 0.11
CA PHE A 392 10.03 -1.20 0.12
C PHE A 392 10.42 -0.19 -0.95
N GLU A 393 11.17 0.84 -0.53
CA GLU A 393 11.75 1.86 -1.39
C GLU A 393 13.13 1.40 -1.86
N HIS A 394 13.16 0.64 -2.96
CA HIS A 394 14.44 0.25 -3.55
C HIS A 394 15.03 1.43 -4.33
N HIS A 395 15.94 2.16 -3.68
CA HIS A 395 16.73 3.23 -4.26
C HIS A 395 17.56 2.72 -5.45
N ILE A 396 17.22 3.16 -6.67
CA ILE A 396 17.85 2.72 -7.94
C ILE A 396 18.19 3.89 -8.86
N THR A 397 19.13 3.69 -9.78
CA THR A 397 19.48 4.72 -10.76
C THR A 397 18.42 4.82 -11.86
N VAL A 398 17.54 5.83 -11.75
CA VAL A 398 16.61 6.23 -12.81
C VAL A 398 16.64 7.75 -12.96
N ARG A 399 16.66 8.23 -14.21
CA ARG A 399 16.89 9.65 -14.55
C ARG A 399 15.90 10.58 -13.85
N GLU A 400 14.63 10.21 -13.79
CA GLU A 400 13.55 11.02 -13.23
C GLU A 400 13.55 11.06 -11.70
N MET A 401 14.16 10.06 -11.04
CA MET A 401 14.28 9.99 -9.59
C MET A 401 15.60 10.55 -9.05
N ARG A 402 16.57 10.84 -9.93
CA ARG A 402 17.87 11.44 -9.57
C ARG A 402 17.76 12.68 -8.67
N PRO A 403 16.80 13.61 -8.85
CA PRO A 403 16.66 14.76 -7.95
C PRO A 403 16.31 14.41 -6.50
N TYR A 404 15.71 13.24 -6.27
CA TYR A 404 15.24 12.79 -4.95
C TYR A 404 16.22 11.81 -4.31
N TRP A 405 16.76 10.87 -5.10
CA TRP A 405 17.60 9.78 -4.60
C TRP A 405 19.10 10.00 -4.80
N GLY A 406 19.50 11.03 -5.56
CA GLY A 406 20.89 11.24 -5.93
C GLY A 406 21.39 10.17 -6.90
N SER A 407 22.38 9.38 -6.50
CA SER A 407 23.02 8.35 -7.34
C SER A 407 23.11 7.01 -6.62
N PRO A 408 21.96 6.39 -6.30
CA PRO A 408 21.95 5.14 -5.58
C PRO A 408 22.49 3.98 -6.45
N PRO A 409 23.05 2.93 -5.83
CA PRO A 409 23.51 1.77 -6.55
C PRO A 409 22.33 1.02 -7.18
N GLY A 410 22.57 0.30 -8.28
CA GLY A 410 21.58 -0.56 -8.92
C GLY A 410 20.74 0.10 -10.00
N THR A 411 19.94 -0.72 -10.66
CA THR A 411 19.18 -0.40 -11.87
C THR A 411 17.70 -0.70 -11.68
N LEU A 412 16.85 -0.17 -12.57
CA LEU A 412 15.45 -0.54 -12.59
C LEU A 412 15.23 -2.05 -12.79
N ARG A 413 16.08 -2.69 -13.59
CA ARG A 413 16.06 -4.14 -13.77
C ARG A 413 16.26 -4.89 -12.45
N ASP A 414 17.15 -4.42 -11.60
CA ASP A 414 17.39 -5.02 -10.28
C ASP A 414 16.13 -5.00 -9.41
N SER A 415 15.40 -3.87 -9.37
CA SER A 415 14.12 -3.79 -8.66
C SER A 415 13.07 -4.74 -9.20
N TYR A 416 12.92 -4.86 -10.53
CA TYR A 416 11.95 -5.80 -11.11
C TYR A 416 12.27 -7.24 -10.73
N ILE A 417 13.54 -7.65 -10.83
CA ILE A 417 13.99 -9.00 -10.44
C ILE A 417 13.70 -9.22 -8.96
N LEU A 418 14.07 -8.26 -8.12
CA LEU A 418 13.92 -8.36 -6.67
C LEU A 418 12.46 -8.47 -6.25
N PHE A 419 11.60 -7.56 -6.73
CA PHE A 419 10.18 -7.53 -6.35
C PHE A 419 9.42 -8.73 -6.93
N THR A 420 9.78 -9.18 -8.14
CA THR A 420 9.23 -10.42 -8.69
C THR A 420 9.57 -11.62 -7.81
N LYS A 421 10.82 -11.74 -7.33
CA LYS A 421 11.21 -12.83 -6.42
C LYS A 421 10.43 -12.80 -5.11
N LEU A 422 10.24 -11.62 -4.52
CA LEU A 422 9.43 -11.46 -3.31
C LEU A 422 7.97 -11.88 -3.54
N ARG A 423 7.36 -11.48 -4.67
CA ARG A 423 6.01 -11.92 -5.06
C ARG A 423 5.93 -13.43 -5.31
N GLN A 424 6.98 -14.03 -5.87
CA GLN A 424 7.09 -15.49 -6.04
C GLN A 424 7.22 -16.26 -4.71
N LEU A 425 7.56 -15.60 -3.61
CA LEU A 425 7.54 -16.17 -2.25
C LEU A 425 6.16 -16.02 -1.56
N GLY A 426 5.17 -15.46 -2.25
CA GLY A 426 3.84 -15.19 -1.71
C GLY A 426 3.72 -13.88 -0.94
N ILE A 427 4.77 -13.05 -0.93
CA ILE A 427 4.74 -11.72 -0.30
C ILE A 427 4.13 -10.73 -1.29
N ARG A 428 3.07 -10.02 -0.90
CA ARG A 428 2.53 -8.91 -1.68
C ARG A 428 3.48 -7.72 -1.57
N MET A 429 4.47 -7.72 -2.46
CA MET A 429 5.49 -6.69 -2.51
C MET A 429 5.01 -5.47 -3.32
N HIS A 430 5.07 -4.31 -2.69
CA HIS A 430 4.66 -2.99 -3.15
C HIS A 430 5.87 -2.06 -3.17
N SER A 431 6.12 -1.42 -4.30
CA SER A 431 7.22 -0.48 -4.43
C SER A 431 6.83 0.87 -3.81
N TRP A 432 7.49 1.24 -2.73
CA TRP A 432 7.15 2.41 -1.92
C TRP A 432 7.50 3.74 -2.64
N PRO A 433 6.67 4.80 -2.55
CA PRO A 433 6.83 6.10 -3.21
C PRO A 433 7.45 7.21 -2.32
#